data_AF-A0A7C3M3T5-F1
#
_entry.id   AF-A0A7C3M3T5-F1
#
_cell.length_a   1.000
_cell.length_b   1.000
_cell.length_c   1.000
_cell.angle_alpha   90.00
_cell.angle_beta   90.00
_cell.angle_gamma   90.00
#
_symmetry.space_group_name_H-M   'P 1'
#
loop_
_entity.id
_entity.type
_entity.pdbx_description
1 polymer ?
#
loop_
_entity_poly.entity_id
_entity_poly.type
_entity_poly.pdbx_seq_one_letter_code
_entity_poly.pdbx_strand_id
1 'polypeptide(L)'
;MLSELKNLTINFFEWVYSKFLFYLPNFLISFLILIVGYVIGRIVAALIEILLEKVLNVDRWLEMKGFKRFLNIGFSKFFANLGKWYVYLSFISYALFYSQIGFLIESSKLLNELIPKAFTALVIFFIGILISEIFQGFLKGIKIPYSKNISTFLKVLVIYIAAVIALDYVGVNVEILIEILRIVILGIILAFSIAFGIAFGFAMRKDVEKFLKEIKKGKKG
;
A
#
# COMPACT_ATOMS: atom_id res chain seq x y z
N MET A 1 8.98 -65.50 0.09
CA MET A 1 9.59 -64.59 -0.92
C MET A 1 8.65 -64.19 -2.07
N LEU A 2 8.26 -65.08 -3.01
CA LEU A 2 7.36 -64.69 -4.12
C LEU A 2 5.94 -64.30 -3.66
N SER A 3 5.41 -64.99 -2.64
CA SER A 3 4.14 -64.66 -2.00
C SER A 3 4.17 -63.32 -1.26
N GLU A 4 5.25 -63.02 -0.54
CA GLU A 4 5.45 -61.75 0.17
C GLU A 4 5.59 -60.57 -0.79
N LEU A 5 6.32 -60.73 -1.91
CA LEU A 5 6.42 -59.72 -2.96
C LEU A 5 5.08 -59.46 -3.64
N LYS A 6 4.29 -60.50 -3.90
CA LYS A 6 2.95 -60.38 -4.49
C LYS A 6 1.96 -59.69 -3.53
N ASN A 7 2.05 -59.98 -2.24
CA ASN A 7 1.21 -59.32 -1.24
C ASN A 7 1.62 -57.85 -1.07
N LEU A 8 2.92 -57.53 -1.12
CA LEU A 8 3.41 -56.16 -1.07
C LEU A 8 2.90 -55.32 -2.25
N THR A 9 2.95 -55.87 -3.47
CA THR A 9 2.45 -55.15 -4.66
C THR A 9 0.94 -54.96 -4.60
N ILE A 10 0.16 -56.00 -4.26
CA ILE A 10 -1.31 -55.88 -4.14
C ILE A 10 -1.69 -54.86 -3.06
N ASN A 11 -1.06 -54.92 -1.88
CA ASN A 11 -1.32 -53.98 -0.78
C ASN A 11 -0.96 -52.53 -1.18
N PHE A 12 0.12 -52.34 -1.95
CA PHE A 12 0.47 -51.03 -2.48
C PHE A 12 -0.59 -50.51 -3.45
N PHE A 13 -1.07 -51.34 -4.38
CA PHE A 13 -2.12 -50.92 -5.33
C PHE A 13 -3.44 -50.61 -4.63
N GLU A 14 -3.85 -51.42 -3.64
CA GLU A 14 -5.05 -51.14 -2.83
C GLU A 14 -4.91 -49.84 -2.01
N TRP A 15 -3.73 -49.59 -1.45
CA TRP A 15 -3.43 -48.35 -0.74
C TRP A 15 -3.48 -47.13 -1.68
N VAL A 16 -2.87 -47.20 -2.87
CA VAL A 16 -2.92 -46.11 -3.85
C VAL A 16 -4.34 -45.88 -4.35
N TYR A 17 -5.07 -46.95 -4.68
CA TYR A 17 -6.43 -46.88 -5.20
C TYR A 17 -7.41 -46.29 -4.18
N SER A 18 -7.34 -46.74 -2.93
CA SER A 18 -8.18 -46.20 -1.85
C SER A 18 -7.90 -44.73 -1.57
N LYS A 19 -6.61 -44.31 -1.59
CA LYS A 19 -6.25 -42.89 -1.47
C LYS A 19 -6.75 -42.08 -2.68
N PHE A 20 -6.63 -42.60 -3.89
CA PHE A 20 -7.10 -41.92 -5.10
C PHE A 20 -8.61 -41.67 -5.06
N LEU A 21 -9.41 -42.69 -4.73
CA LEU A 21 -10.87 -42.56 -4.59
C LEU A 21 -11.26 -41.59 -3.48
N PHE A 22 -10.47 -41.50 -2.41
CA PHE A 22 -10.71 -40.56 -1.32
C PHE A 22 -10.49 -39.09 -1.72
N TYR A 23 -9.47 -38.80 -2.55
CA TYR A 23 -9.17 -37.43 -2.98
C TYR A 23 -9.94 -36.97 -4.23
N LEU A 24 -10.44 -37.90 -5.04
CA LEU A 24 -11.13 -37.57 -6.29
C LEU A 24 -12.33 -36.62 -6.10
N PRO A 25 -13.22 -36.79 -5.10
CA PRO A 25 -14.31 -35.85 -4.84
C PRO A 25 -13.81 -34.45 -4.47
N ASN A 26 -12.79 -34.37 -3.61
CA ASN A 26 -12.20 -33.10 -3.17
C ASN A 26 -11.54 -32.35 -4.34
N PHE A 27 -10.87 -33.08 -5.23
CA PHE A 27 -10.29 -32.51 -6.43
C PHE A 27 -11.34 -31.90 -7.36
N LEU A 28 -12.49 -32.57 -7.53
CA LEU A 28 -13.61 -32.02 -8.30
C LEU A 28 -14.17 -30.75 -7.67
N ILE A 29 -14.29 -30.70 -6.33
CA ILE A 29 -14.73 -29.50 -5.61
C ILE A 29 -13.74 -28.35 -5.82
N SER A 30 -12.45 -28.59 -5.64
CA SER A 30 -11.39 -27.60 -5.91
C SER A 30 -11.44 -27.08 -7.33
N PHE A 31 -11.64 -27.95 -8.32
CA PHE A 31 -11.76 -27.55 -9.72
C PHE A 31 -12.99 -26.67 -9.96
N LEU A 32 -14.13 -27.02 -9.36
CA LEU A 32 -15.36 -26.24 -9.45
C LEU A 32 -15.21 -24.85 -8.82
N ILE A 33 -14.50 -24.76 -7.69
CA ILE A 33 -14.14 -23.48 -7.05
C ILE A 33 -13.31 -22.60 -8.00
N LEU A 34 -12.35 -23.17 -8.73
CA LEU A 34 -11.54 -22.40 -9.69
C LEU A 34 -12.37 -21.85 -10.85
N ILE A 35 -13.31 -22.65 -11.38
CA ILE A 35 -14.23 -22.20 -12.44
C ILE A 35 -15.08 -21.03 -11.94
N VAL A 36 -15.65 -21.15 -10.74
CA VAL A 36 -16.44 -20.08 -10.12
C VAL A 36 -15.58 -18.83 -9.90
N GLY A 37 -14.36 -18.99 -9.40
CA GLY A 37 -13.42 -17.89 -9.18
C GLY A 37 -13.03 -17.15 -10.46
N TYR A 38 -12.88 -17.86 -11.57
CA TYR A 38 -12.61 -17.26 -12.87
C TYR A 38 -13.75 -16.34 -13.33
N VAL A 39 -14.99 -16.79 -13.18
CA VAL A 39 -16.17 -15.99 -13.54
C VAL A 39 -16.31 -14.79 -12.60
N ILE A 40 -16.23 -15.02 -11.29
CA ILE A 40 -16.38 -13.95 -10.29
C ILE A 40 -15.29 -12.89 -10.45
N GLY A 41 -14.03 -13.28 -10.67
CA GLY A 41 -12.95 -12.31 -10.84
C GLY A 41 -13.16 -11.38 -12.04
N ARG A 42 -13.73 -11.87 -13.15
CA ARG A 42 -14.11 -11.03 -14.28
C ARG A 42 -15.24 -10.05 -13.94
N ILE A 43 -16.26 -10.51 -13.20
CA ILE A 43 -17.37 -9.67 -12.75
C ILE A 43 -16.84 -8.57 -11.83
N VAL A 44 -16.02 -8.92 -10.84
CA VAL A 44 -15.41 -7.94 -9.92
C VAL A 44 -14.56 -6.92 -10.69
N ALA A 45 -13.76 -7.37 -11.66
CA ALA A 45 -12.98 -6.45 -12.51
C ALA A 45 -13.88 -5.43 -13.21
N ALA A 46 -14.95 -5.89 -13.85
CA ALA A 46 -15.88 -5.02 -14.55
C ALA A 46 -16.58 -4.03 -13.61
N LEU A 47 -16.98 -4.48 -12.41
CA LEU A 47 -17.59 -3.60 -11.39
C LEU A 47 -16.62 -2.53 -10.90
N ILE A 48 -15.36 -2.90 -10.64
CA ILE A 48 -14.31 -1.94 -10.23
C ILE A 48 -14.03 -0.94 -11.34
N GLU A 49 -13.89 -1.40 -12.59
CA GLU A 49 -13.65 -0.53 -13.75
C GLU A 49 -14.80 0.48 -13.91
N ILE A 50 -16.05 0.01 -13.88
CA ILE A 50 -17.24 0.87 -13.96
C ILE A 50 -17.28 1.87 -12.81
N LEU A 51 -17.00 1.43 -11.58
CA LEU A 51 -17.02 2.31 -10.40
C LEU A 51 -15.96 3.41 -10.52
N LEU A 52 -14.71 3.06 -10.82
CA LEU A 52 -13.62 4.03 -10.87
C LEU A 52 -13.71 4.95 -12.09
N GLU A 53 -14.07 4.41 -13.25
CA GLU A 53 -14.10 5.17 -14.50
C GLU A 53 -15.39 5.98 -14.65
N LYS A 54 -16.56 5.35 -14.43
CA LYS A 54 -17.85 5.99 -14.72
C LYS A 54 -18.45 6.71 -13.53
N VAL A 55 -18.34 6.15 -12.32
CA VAL A 55 -18.98 6.72 -11.12
C VAL A 55 -18.08 7.78 -10.48
N LEU A 56 -16.82 7.43 -10.24
CA LEU A 56 -15.86 8.31 -9.57
C LEU A 56 -15.06 9.20 -10.54
N ASN A 57 -15.01 8.83 -11.82
CA ASN A 57 -14.30 9.56 -12.88
C ASN A 57 -12.83 9.86 -12.52
N VAL A 58 -12.19 8.88 -11.87
CA VAL A 58 -10.84 9.02 -11.29
C VAL A 58 -9.82 9.31 -12.39
N ASP A 59 -9.93 8.63 -13.53
CA ASP A 59 -9.00 8.77 -14.65
C ASP A 59 -8.99 10.22 -15.17
N ARG A 60 -10.17 10.84 -15.37
CA ARG A 60 -10.26 12.23 -15.81
C ARG A 60 -9.72 13.21 -14.76
N TRP A 61 -10.03 12.99 -13.49
CA TRP A 61 -9.52 13.83 -12.39
C TRP A 61 -7.99 13.78 -12.32
N LEU A 62 -7.40 12.60 -12.50
CA LEU A 62 -5.95 12.40 -12.57
C LEU A 62 -5.32 13.10 -13.78
N GLU A 63 -5.91 12.94 -14.97
CA GLU A 63 -5.44 13.62 -16.18
C GLU A 63 -5.45 15.15 -16.01
N MET A 64 -6.51 15.71 -15.42
CA MET A 64 -6.61 17.15 -15.13
C MET A 64 -5.53 17.64 -14.15
N LYS A 65 -5.05 16.78 -13.24
CA LYS A 65 -3.96 17.09 -12.31
C LYS A 65 -2.57 16.93 -12.93
N GLY A 66 -2.48 16.66 -14.24
CA GLY A 66 -1.23 16.50 -14.97
C GLY A 66 -0.60 15.11 -14.78
N PHE A 67 -1.37 14.15 -14.27
CA PHE A 67 -0.95 12.78 -14.15
C PHE A 67 -1.00 12.14 -15.54
N LYS A 68 0.11 12.20 -16.28
CA LYS A 68 0.28 11.39 -17.48
C LYS A 68 0.04 9.93 -17.08
N ARG A 69 -0.81 9.22 -17.84
CA ARG A 69 -1.13 7.79 -17.69
C ARG A 69 0.05 7.04 -17.05
N PHE A 70 0.02 6.87 -15.72
CA PHE A 70 1.09 6.22 -14.94
C PHE A 70 1.31 4.78 -15.43
N LEU A 71 0.30 4.26 -16.12
CA LEU A 71 0.22 2.95 -16.73
C LEU A 71 -0.40 3.16 -18.11
N ASN A 72 0.19 2.56 -19.15
CA ASN A 72 -0.33 2.61 -20.54
C ASN A 72 -1.81 2.21 -20.64
N ILE A 73 -2.32 1.48 -19.64
CA ILE A 73 -3.68 0.93 -19.56
C ILE A 73 -4.69 1.81 -18.80
N GLY A 74 -4.31 2.90 -18.13
CA GLY A 74 -5.21 3.75 -17.33
C GLY A 74 -5.37 3.29 -15.86
N PHE A 75 -5.76 4.20 -14.96
CA PHE A 75 -5.81 3.94 -13.51
C PHE A 75 -6.97 2.99 -13.17
N SER A 76 -8.17 3.28 -13.66
CA SER A 76 -9.37 2.45 -13.45
C SER A 76 -9.17 1.01 -13.90
N LYS A 77 -8.63 0.80 -15.11
CA LYS A 77 -8.34 -0.53 -15.66
C LYS A 77 -7.25 -1.27 -14.89
N PHE A 78 -6.23 -0.57 -14.42
CA PHE A 78 -5.19 -1.18 -13.60
C PHE A 78 -5.76 -1.71 -12.29
N PHE A 79 -6.57 -0.92 -11.59
CA PHE A 79 -7.22 -1.35 -10.34
C PHE A 79 -8.27 -2.45 -10.56
N ALA A 80 -9.01 -2.39 -11.67
CA ALA A 80 -9.90 -3.48 -12.08
C ALA A 80 -9.12 -4.79 -12.28
N ASN A 81 -7.95 -4.72 -12.94
CA ASN A 81 -7.09 -5.88 -13.13
C ASN A 81 -6.45 -6.36 -11.82
N LEU A 82 -6.06 -5.46 -10.92
CA LEU A 82 -5.59 -5.81 -9.57
C LEU A 82 -6.68 -6.53 -8.77
N GLY A 83 -7.90 -6.01 -8.75
CA GLY A 83 -9.04 -6.66 -8.07
C GLY A 83 -9.35 -8.04 -8.65
N LYS A 84 -9.29 -8.19 -9.98
CA LYS A 84 -9.41 -9.50 -10.65
C LYS A 84 -8.39 -10.50 -10.13
N TRP A 85 -7.11 -10.09 -10.06
CA TRP A 85 -6.03 -10.94 -9.58
C TRP A 85 -6.16 -11.28 -8.09
N TYR A 86 -6.59 -10.32 -7.27
CA TYR A 86 -6.92 -10.56 -5.87
C TYR A 86 -7.98 -11.65 -5.72
N VAL A 87 -9.05 -11.58 -6.51
CA VAL A 87 -10.11 -12.60 -6.52
C VAL A 87 -9.56 -13.94 -6.99
N TYR A 88 -8.84 -14.00 -8.11
CA TYR A 88 -8.27 -15.26 -8.62
C TYR A 88 -7.37 -15.94 -7.59
N LEU A 89 -6.45 -15.19 -6.97
CA LEU A 89 -5.56 -15.72 -5.94
C LEU A 89 -6.33 -16.19 -4.70
N SER A 90 -7.40 -15.49 -4.32
CA SER A 90 -8.29 -15.90 -3.22
C SER A 90 -8.99 -17.22 -3.53
N PHE A 91 -9.54 -17.38 -4.74
CA PHE A 91 -10.18 -18.61 -5.16
C PHE A 91 -9.19 -19.77 -5.34
N ILE A 92 -7.96 -19.50 -5.78
CA ILE A 92 -6.89 -20.49 -5.78
C ILE A 92 -6.63 -20.95 -4.35
N SER A 93 -6.50 -20.03 -3.39
CA SER A 93 -6.32 -20.36 -1.98
C SER A 93 -7.44 -21.27 -1.45
N TYR A 94 -8.71 -20.94 -1.72
CA TYR A 94 -9.84 -21.79 -1.38
C TYR A 94 -9.76 -23.17 -2.05
N ALA A 95 -9.46 -23.24 -3.35
CA ALA A 95 -9.32 -24.51 -4.05
C ALA A 95 -8.21 -25.39 -3.44
N LEU A 96 -7.09 -24.79 -3.03
CA LEU A 96 -6.01 -25.50 -2.34
C LEU A 96 -6.46 -26.03 -0.98
N PHE A 97 -7.21 -25.25 -0.20
CA PHE A 97 -7.76 -25.67 1.08
C PHE A 97 -8.73 -26.87 0.93
N TYR A 98 -9.69 -26.76 0.01
CA TYR A 98 -10.70 -27.81 -0.22
C TYR A 98 -10.15 -29.06 -0.91
N SER A 99 -8.92 -29.02 -1.44
CA SER A 99 -8.29 -30.22 -2.01
C SER A 99 -8.01 -31.31 -0.96
N GLN A 100 -7.97 -30.92 0.32
CA GLN A 100 -7.62 -31.77 1.47
C GLN A 100 -6.23 -32.41 1.41
N ILE A 101 -5.36 -31.92 0.52
CA ILE A 101 -3.97 -32.38 0.42
C ILE A 101 -3.15 -31.56 1.41
N GLY A 102 -2.48 -32.24 2.36
CA GLY A 102 -1.82 -31.60 3.51
C GLY A 102 -0.95 -30.39 3.15
N PHE A 103 0.00 -30.55 2.21
CA PHE A 103 0.89 -29.46 1.79
C PHE A 103 0.16 -28.29 1.08
N LEU A 104 -0.95 -28.58 0.38
CA LEU A 104 -1.76 -27.55 -0.28
C LEU A 104 -2.58 -26.75 0.73
N ILE A 105 -3.05 -27.37 1.82
CA ILE A 105 -3.72 -26.66 2.91
C ILE A 105 -2.76 -25.66 3.56
N GLU A 106 -1.52 -26.04 3.84
CA GLU A 106 -0.52 -25.10 4.38
C GLU A 106 -0.25 -23.95 3.43
N SER A 107 -0.15 -24.25 2.13
CA SER A 107 0.01 -23.23 1.08
C SER A 107 -1.17 -22.27 1.03
N SER A 108 -2.41 -22.76 1.23
CA SER A 108 -3.62 -21.91 1.31
C SER A 108 -3.57 -20.94 2.49
N LYS A 109 -3.03 -21.35 3.64
CA LYS A 109 -2.89 -20.48 4.82
C LYS A 109 -1.93 -19.33 4.52
N LEU A 110 -0.79 -19.62 3.91
CA LEU A 110 0.18 -18.61 3.48
C LEU A 110 -0.44 -17.63 2.48
N LEU A 111 -1.17 -18.14 1.49
CA LEU A 111 -1.88 -17.29 0.52
C LEU A 111 -2.92 -16.38 1.19
N ASN A 112 -3.75 -16.93 2.09
CA ASN A 112 -4.77 -16.15 2.80
C ASN A 112 -4.18 -15.06 3.70
N GLU A 113 -2.96 -15.25 4.21
CA GLU A 113 -2.27 -14.22 4.97
C GLU A 113 -1.60 -13.17 4.06
N LEU A 114 -0.90 -13.62 3.02
CA LEU A 114 -0.08 -12.76 2.16
C LEU A 114 -0.92 -11.94 1.16
N ILE A 115 -1.97 -12.52 0.59
CA ILE A 115 -2.77 -11.86 -0.46
C ILE A 115 -3.43 -10.56 0.07
N PRO A 116 -4.15 -10.56 1.21
CA PRO A 116 -4.72 -9.33 1.75
C PRO A 116 -3.67 -8.33 2.18
N LYS A 117 -2.54 -8.80 2.75
CA LYS A 117 -1.40 -7.96 3.14
C LYS A 117 -0.83 -7.19 1.95
N ALA A 118 -0.46 -7.92 0.89
CA ALA A 118 0.09 -7.34 -0.33
C ALA A 118 -0.89 -6.39 -1.03
N PHE A 119 -2.17 -6.78 -1.12
CA PHE A 119 -3.19 -5.95 -1.77
C PHE A 119 -3.44 -4.64 -1.04
N THR A 120 -3.56 -4.69 0.29
CA THR A 120 -3.78 -3.48 1.10
C THR A 120 -2.56 -2.57 1.08
N ALA A 121 -1.35 -3.12 1.12
CA ALA A 121 -0.13 -2.33 0.98
C ALA A 121 -0.04 -1.60 -0.37
N LEU A 122 -0.42 -2.27 -1.47
CA LEU A 122 -0.55 -1.62 -2.76
C LEU A 122 -1.58 -0.47 -2.70
N VAL A 123 -2.76 -0.71 -2.13
CA VAL A 123 -3.80 0.32 -1.98
C VAL A 123 -3.30 1.51 -1.15
N ILE A 124 -2.65 1.28 -0.01
CA ILE A 124 -2.04 2.32 0.84
C ILE A 124 -1.05 3.15 0.03
N PHE A 125 -0.14 2.49 -0.69
CA PHE A 125 0.87 3.18 -1.50
C PHE A 125 0.24 4.06 -2.58
N PHE A 126 -0.77 3.55 -3.28
CA PHE A 126 -1.50 4.30 -4.29
C PHE A 126 -2.28 5.48 -3.70
N ILE A 127 -2.95 5.30 -2.56
CA ILE A 127 -3.62 6.39 -1.84
C ILE A 127 -2.59 7.48 -1.51
N GLY A 128 -1.40 7.09 -1.06
CA GLY A 128 -0.28 8.01 -0.84
C GLY A 128 0.09 8.81 -2.08
N ILE A 129 0.21 8.17 -3.25
CA ILE A 129 0.46 8.87 -4.52
C ILE A 129 -0.67 9.86 -4.81
N LEU A 130 -1.94 9.47 -4.67
CA LEU A 130 -3.08 10.36 -4.90
C LEU A 130 -3.04 11.58 -3.97
N ILE A 131 -2.80 11.36 -2.68
CA ILE A 131 -2.68 12.42 -1.67
C ILE A 131 -1.52 13.35 -2.03
N SER A 132 -0.38 12.81 -2.49
CA SER A 132 0.79 13.61 -2.86
C SER A 132 0.48 14.61 -4.00
N GLU A 133 -0.39 14.23 -4.95
CA GLU A 133 -0.80 15.12 -6.04
C GLU A 133 -1.73 16.23 -5.56
N ILE A 134 -2.59 15.92 -4.60
CA ILE A 134 -3.47 16.91 -3.96
C ILE A 134 -2.59 18.00 -3.31
N PHE A 135 -1.61 17.61 -2.49
CA PHE A 135 -0.67 18.55 -1.87
C PHE A 135 0.13 19.34 -2.90
N GLN A 136 0.63 18.68 -3.95
CA GLN A 136 1.39 19.37 -5.00
C GLN A 136 0.53 20.42 -5.72
N GLY A 137 -0.74 20.09 -6.00
CA GLY A 137 -1.70 21.00 -6.64
C GLY A 137 -2.01 22.22 -5.79
N PHE A 138 -2.23 22.03 -4.48
CA PHE A 138 -2.48 23.14 -3.55
C PHE A 138 -1.30 24.12 -3.52
N LEU A 139 -0.06 23.63 -3.39
CA LEU A 139 1.12 24.49 -3.26
C LEU A 139 1.48 25.22 -4.56
N LYS A 140 1.25 24.60 -5.72
CA LYS A 140 1.42 25.27 -7.03
C LYS A 140 0.44 26.44 -7.21
N GLY A 141 -0.73 26.38 -6.57
CA GLY A 141 -1.72 27.46 -6.59
C GLY A 141 -1.31 28.70 -5.77
N ILE A 142 -0.33 28.56 -4.89
CA ILE A 142 0.11 29.65 -4.01
C ILE A 142 1.29 30.41 -4.67
N LYS A 143 1.17 31.74 -4.78
CA LYS A 143 2.19 32.62 -5.37
C LYS A 143 3.32 32.94 -4.37
N ILE A 144 4.05 31.93 -3.90
CA ILE A 144 5.24 32.11 -3.05
C ILE A 144 6.51 31.79 -3.87
N PRO A 145 7.62 32.52 -3.66
CA PRO A 145 8.93 32.11 -4.17
C PRO A 145 9.23 30.64 -3.82
N TYR A 146 9.86 29.90 -4.73
CA TYR A 146 10.22 28.48 -4.53
C TYR A 146 9.03 27.51 -4.35
N SER A 147 7.79 27.92 -4.62
CA SER A 147 6.61 27.04 -4.52
C SER A 147 6.77 25.72 -5.27
N LYS A 148 7.42 25.74 -6.43
CA LYS A 148 7.74 24.53 -7.22
C LYS A 148 8.61 23.56 -6.42
N ASN A 149 9.73 24.01 -5.85
CA ASN A 149 10.66 23.16 -5.10
C ASN A 149 9.99 22.60 -3.83
N ILE A 150 9.25 23.43 -3.10
CA ILE A 150 8.50 23.01 -1.90
C ILE A 150 7.43 21.97 -2.26
N SER A 151 6.69 22.18 -3.36
CA SER A 151 5.66 21.25 -3.82
C SER A 151 6.23 19.89 -4.24
N THR A 152 7.41 19.88 -4.86
CA THR A 152 8.11 18.64 -5.22
C THR A 152 8.62 17.92 -3.97
N PHE A 153 9.22 18.66 -3.02
CA PHE A 153 9.70 18.09 -1.76
C PHE A 153 8.56 17.42 -0.98
N LEU A 154 7.43 18.12 -0.81
CA LEU A 154 6.27 17.56 -0.10
C LEU A 154 5.66 16.36 -0.84
N LYS A 155 5.63 16.38 -2.18
CA LYS A 155 5.20 15.20 -2.95
C LYS A 155 6.08 13.99 -2.66
N VAL A 156 7.40 14.15 -2.72
CA VAL A 156 8.36 13.07 -2.42
C VAL A 156 8.20 12.58 -0.99
N LEU A 157 8.01 13.50 -0.03
CA LEU A 157 7.81 13.16 1.38
C LEU A 157 6.54 12.32 1.60
N VAL A 158 5.41 12.70 0.99
CA VAL A 158 4.15 11.94 1.10
C VAL A 158 4.27 10.55 0.48
N ILE A 159 4.90 10.44 -0.70
CA ILE A 159 5.14 9.14 -1.36
C ILE A 159 6.06 8.27 -0.48
N TYR A 160 7.10 8.85 0.11
CA TYR A 160 7.99 8.15 1.02
C TYR A 160 7.24 7.61 2.24
N ILE A 161 6.42 8.44 2.90
CA ILE A 161 5.61 8.03 4.05
C ILE A 161 4.67 6.89 3.67
N ALA A 162 3.98 7.00 2.53
CA ALA A 162 3.08 5.96 2.06
C ALA A 162 3.80 4.64 1.75
N ALA A 163 5.02 4.71 1.19
CA ALA A 163 5.85 3.53 0.98
C ALA A 163 6.25 2.87 2.30
N VAL A 164 6.65 3.67 3.30
CA VAL A 164 6.99 3.17 4.64
C VAL A 164 5.80 2.47 5.28
N ILE A 165 4.61 3.08 5.25
CA ILE A 165 3.39 2.47 5.81
C ILE A 165 3.03 1.18 5.06
N ALA A 166 3.13 1.18 3.73
CA ALA A 166 2.86 -0.02 2.93
C ALA A 166 3.82 -1.17 3.25
N LEU A 167 5.11 -0.87 3.46
CA LEU A 167 6.14 -1.84 3.84
C LEU A 167 5.89 -2.39 5.25
N ASP A 168 5.59 -1.52 6.21
CA ASP A 168 5.25 -1.92 7.59
C ASP A 168 4.04 -2.87 7.60
N TYR A 169 3.01 -2.56 6.79
CA TYR A 169 1.79 -3.35 6.70
C TYR A 169 2.02 -4.79 6.20
N VAL A 170 3.02 -5.01 5.31
CA VAL A 170 3.41 -6.37 4.87
C VAL A 170 4.38 -7.06 5.84
N GLY A 171 4.76 -6.41 6.94
CA GLY A 171 5.64 -6.96 7.97
C GLY A 171 7.13 -6.76 7.72
N VAL A 172 7.50 -5.83 6.83
CA VAL A 172 8.90 -5.43 6.66
C VAL A 172 9.30 -4.54 7.84
N ASN A 173 10.46 -4.80 8.44
CA ASN A 173 11.00 -3.90 9.46
C ASN A 173 11.38 -2.56 8.81
N VAL A 174 10.60 -1.52 9.11
CA VAL A 174 10.79 -0.15 8.60
C VAL A 174 11.41 0.80 9.63
N GLU A 175 11.91 0.31 10.75
CA GLU A 175 12.44 1.14 11.85
C GLU A 175 13.49 2.15 11.36
N ILE A 176 14.42 1.70 10.52
CA ILE A 176 15.45 2.57 9.91
C ILE A 176 14.81 3.66 9.03
N LEU A 177 13.76 3.33 8.27
CA LEU A 177 13.09 4.29 7.40
C LEU A 177 12.34 5.35 8.22
N ILE A 178 11.69 4.93 9.32
CA ILE A 178 11.03 5.84 10.26
C ILE A 178 12.06 6.75 10.93
N GLU A 179 13.24 6.23 11.29
CA GLU A 179 14.29 7.03 11.92
C GLU A 179 14.88 8.06 10.94
N ILE A 180 15.08 7.71 9.67
CA ILE A 180 15.48 8.66 8.63
C ILE A 180 14.44 9.79 8.49
N LEU A 181 13.15 9.43 8.46
CA LEU A 181 12.06 10.41 8.42
C LEU A 181 12.09 11.34 9.63
N ARG A 182 12.30 10.77 10.83
CA ARG A 182 12.42 11.52 12.08
C ARG A 182 13.57 12.53 12.02
N ILE A 183 14.76 12.11 11.57
CA ILE A 183 15.93 12.98 11.43
C ILE A 183 15.64 14.13 10.45
N VAL A 184 15.02 13.84 9.30
CA VAL A 184 14.66 14.88 8.32
C VAL A 184 13.66 15.88 8.90
N ILE A 185 12.61 15.40 9.59
CA ILE A 185 11.61 16.27 10.23
C ILE A 185 12.25 17.12 11.33
N LEU A 186 13.09 16.53 12.18
CA LEU A 186 13.83 17.25 13.21
C LEU A 186 14.75 18.32 12.60
N GLY A 187 15.45 18.00 11.51
CA GLY A 187 16.27 18.98 10.78
C GLY A 187 15.46 20.17 10.28
N ILE A 188 14.26 19.94 9.75
CA ILE A 188 13.34 21.00 9.32
C ILE A 188 12.87 21.83 10.52
N ILE A 189 12.42 21.19 11.60
CA ILE A 189 11.97 21.88 12.82
C ILE A 189 13.08 22.76 13.39
N LEU A 190 14.31 22.24 13.47
CA LEU A 190 15.47 22.98 13.96
C LEU A 190 15.79 24.18 13.07
N ALA A 191 15.82 23.99 11.75
CA ALA A 191 16.06 25.08 10.79
C ALA A 191 15.00 26.20 10.92
N PHE A 192 13.72 25.82 11.00
CA PHE A 192 12.63 26.77 11.21
C PHE A 192 12.72 27.48 12.56
N SER A 193 13.03 26.75 13.63
CA SER A 193 13.16 27.33 14.98
C SER A 193 14.27 28.37 15.05
N ILE A 194 15.43 28.09 14.45
CA ILE A 194 16.55 29.04 14.37
C ILE A 194 16.18 30.25 13.53
N ALA A 195 15.64 30.03 12.32
CA ALA A 195 15.26 31.12 11.42
C ALA A 195 14.21 32.04 12.07
N PHE A 196 13.20 31.45 12.74
CA PHE A 196 12.17 32.19 13.45
C PHE A 196 12.73 32.96 14.64
N GLY A 197 13.59 32.35 15.45
CA GLY A 197 14.23 33.01 16.59
C GLY A 197 15.08 34.21 16.18
N ILE A 198 15.85 34.08 15.09
CA ILE A 198 16.64 35.18 14.53
C ILE A 198 15.74 36.29 14.00
N ALA A 199 14.72 35.95 13.18
CA ALA A 199 13.82 36.92 12.59
C ALA A 199 13.04 37.70 13.66
N PHE A 200 12.52 37.00 14.66
CA PHE A 200 11.78 37.59 15.78
C PHE A 200 12.68 38.46 16.66
N GLY A 201 13.91 37.99 16.95
CA GLY A 201 14.91 38.76 17.69
C GLY A 201 15.26 40.08 17.00
N PHE A 202 15.43 40.07 15.67
CA PHE A 202 15.63 41.31 14.91
C PHE A 202 14.39 42.21 14.89
N ALA A 203 13.20 41.64 14.73
CA ALA A 203 11.95 42.40 14.68
C ALA A 203 11.68 43.15 15.99
N MET A 204 11.90 42.50 17.14
CA MET A 204 11.64 43.09 18.47
C MET A 204 12.77 43.96 19.02
N ARG A 205 13.92 44.04 18.35
CA ARG A 205 15.10 44.73 18.85
C ARG A 205 14.79 46.18 19.31
N LYS A 206 14.04 46.92 18.51
CA LYS A 206 13.71 48.33 18.80
C LYS A 206 12.78 48.48 20.00
N ASP A 207 11.82 47.59 20.15
CA ASP A 207 10.84 47.62 21.24
C ASP A 207 11.52 47.24 22.56
N VAL A 208 12.41 46.24 22.54
CA VAL A 208 13.26 45.87 23.67
C VAL A 208 14.20 47.03 24.04
N GLU A 209 14.85 47.69 23.08
CA GLU A 209 15.72 48.84 23.35
C GLU A 209 14.96 50.02 23.99
N LYS A 210 13.71 50.29 23.58
CA LYS A 210 12.85 51.31 24.21
C LYS A 210 12.48 50.94 25.64
N PHE A 211 12.00 49.72 25.85
CA PHE A 211 11.62 49.21 27.16
C PHE A 211 12.78 49.26 28.16
N LEU A 212 13.99 48.87 27.74
CA LEU A 212 15.19 48.94 28.57
C LEU A 212 15.58 50.38 28.95
N LYS A 213 15.33 51.36 28.07
CA LYS A 213 15.58 52.79 28.36
C LYS A 213 14.59 53.35 29.38
N GLU A 214 13.33 52.96 29.31
CA GLU A 214 12.29 53.38 30.28
C GLU A 214 12.60 52.84 31.68
N ILE A 215 12.99 51.57 31.80
CA ILE A 215 13.42 50.98 33.07
C ILE A 215 14.62 51.71 33.66
N LYS A 216 15.63 52.05 32.84
CA LYS A 216 16.80 52.80 33.30
C LYS A 216 16.48 54.21 33.77
N LYS A 217 15.46 54.87 33.20
CA LYS A 217 15.01 56.20 33.64
C LYS A 217 14.23 56.12 34.96
N GLY A 218 13.38 55.10 35.14
CA GLY A 218 12.62 54.90 36.37
C GLY A 218 13.46 54.55 37.61
N LYS A 219 14.71 54.09 37.44
CA LYS A 219 15.67 53.83 38.53
C LYS A 219 16.51 55.04 38.96
N LYS A 220 16.38 56.21 38.32
CA LYS A 220 17.18 57.42 38.61
C LYS A 220 16.42 58.52 39.37
N GLY A 221 15.18 58.27 39.79
CA GLY A 221 14.45 59.08 40.78
C GLY A 221 14.33 58.30 42.08
#